data_AF-A0AAV2YYA1-F1
#
_entry.id   AF-A0AAV2YYA1-F1
#
_cell.length_a   1.000
_cell.length_b   1.000
_cell.length_c   1.000
_cell.angle_alpha   90.00
_cell.angle_beta   90.00
_cell.angle_gamma   90.00
#
_symmetry.space_group_name_H-M   'P 1'
#
loop_
_entity.id
_entity.type
_entity.pdbx_description
1 polymer ?
#
loop_
_entity_poly.entity_id
_entity_poly.type
_entity_poly.pdbx_seq_one_letter_code
_entity_poly.pdbx_strand_id
1 'polypeptide(L)' 'MPAPAMCSQQLTNVDLYGDDLQTVYGVQPSDCCAKCAETSGCKAYTFVNSNPGQPACYLKRGTGSRRTKVGAVSGILN' A
#
# COMPACT_ATOMS: atom_id res chain seq x y z
N MET A 1 7.54 -15.28 -8.24
CA MET A 1 6.86 -14.39 -9.21
C MET A 1 7.44 -13.00 -8.99
N PRO A 2 7.88 -12.27 -10.03
CA PRO A 2 8.69 -11.09 -9.84
C PRO A 2 7.88 -10.01 -9.13
N ALA A 3 8.48 -9.39 -8.10
CA ALA A 3 7.91 -8.21 -7.46
C ALA A 3 7.55 -7.20 -8.56
N PRO A 4 6.30 -6.71 -8.63
CA PRO A 4 5.93 -5.82 -9.70
C PRO A 4 6.79 -4.58 -9.58
N ALA A 5 7.61 -4.32 -10.59
CA ALA A 5 8.37 -3.08 -10.79
C ALA A 5 7.46 -1.84 -10.96
N MET A 6 6.17 -1.95 -10.62
CA MET A 6 5.15 -0.93 -10.76
C MET A 6 5.15 0.02 -9.56
N CYS A 7 5.60 -0.44 -8.39
CA CYS A 7 5.68 0.37 -7.18
C CYS A 7 7.08 0.92 -6.95
N SER A 8 7.54 1.74 -7.89
CA SER A 8 8.90 2.29 -7.91
C SER A 8 9.20 3.24 -6.75
N GLN A 9 8.16 3.86 -6.16
CA GLN A 9 8.30 4.74 -5.01
C GLN A 9 7.68 4.11 -3.77
N GLN A 10 8.51 3.52 -2.91
CA GLN A 10 8.12 3.13 -1.56
C GLN A 10 8.47 4.24 -0.56
N LEU A 11 7.47 4.64 0.22
CA LEU A 11 7.55 5.62 1.28
C LEU A 11 7.41 4.93 2.63
N THR A 12 8.53 4.76 3.31
CA THR A 12 8.58 4.16 4.66
C THR A 12 8.12 5.18 5.71
N ASN A 13 7.41 4.69 6.72
CA ASN A 13 6.78 5.48 7.78
C ASN A 13 5.76 6.52 7.27
N VAL A 14 5.15 6.25 6.13
CA VAL A 14 4.15 7.12 5.49
C VAL A 14 2.89 6.32 5.25
N ASP A 15 1.77 6.90 5.65
CA ASP A 15 0.40 6.48 5.37
C ASP A 15 -0.22 7.46 4.38
N LEU A 16 -0.79 6.95 3.28
CA LEU A 16 -1.51 7.76 2.31
C LEU A 16 -2.98 7.78 2.73
N TYR A 17 -3.39 8.72 3.57
CA TYR A 17 -4.75 8.72 4.11
C TYR A 17 -5.80 9.08 3.05
N GLY A 18 -6.85 8.26 2.97
CA GLY A 18 -7.96 8.40 2.03
C GLY A 18 -7.79 7.63 0.72
N ASP A 19 -8.78 7.77 -0.17
CA ASP A 19 -8.87 7.11 -1.47
C ASP A 19 -8.77 5.58 -1.42
N ASP A 20 -9.16 4.97 -0.30
CA ASP A 20 -9.16 3.53 -0.09
C ASP A 20 -10.11 2.83 -1.07
N LEU A 21 -9.58 1.95 -1.90
CA LEU A 21 -10.34 1.06 -2.79
C LEU A 21 -10.69 -0.23 -2.06
N GLN A 22 -9.67 -0.90 -1.51
CA GLN A 22 -9.82 -2.21 -0.91
C GLN A 22 -8.76 -2.43 0.15
N THR A 23 -9.10 -3.19 1.19
CA THR A 23 -8.15 -3.59 2.24
C THR A 23 -7.89 -5.09 2.17
N VAL A 24 -6.64 -5.48 2.29
CA VAL A 24 -6.18 -6.86 2.24
C VAL A 24 -5.35 -7.14 3.49
N TYR A 25 -5.70 -8.18 4.23
CA TYR A 25 -5.01 -8.54 5.47
C TYR A 25 -4.06 -9.72 5.24
N GLY A 26 -3.00 -9.80 6.06
CA GLY A 26 -2.10 -10.95 6.07
C GLY A 26 -1.17 -11.07 4.85
N VAL A 27 -0.97 -9.97 4.12
CA VAL A 27 -0.10 -9.93 2.93
C VAL A 27 1.19 -9.16 3.22
N GLN A 28 2.19 -9.24 2.34
CA GLN A 28 3.40 -8.45 2.44
C GLN A 28 3.29 -7.14 1.62
N PRO A 29 4.18 -6.15 1.82
CA PRO A 29 4.18 -4.92 1.00
C PRO A 29 4.33 -5.21 -0.50
N SER A 30 5.07 -6.26 -0.87
CA SER A 30 5.25 -6.74 -2.23
C SER A 30 3.96 -7.27 -2.85
N ASP A 31 3.19 -8.08 -2.11
CA ASP A 31 1.86 -8.55 -2.54
C ASP A 31 0.86 -7.40 -2.65
N CYS A 32 0.99 -6.41 -1.77
CA CYS A 32 0.16 -5.21 -1.77
C CYS A 32 0.32 -4.41 -3.08
N CYS A 33 1.56 -4.28 -3.54
CA CYS A 33 1.86 -3.71 -4.86
C CYS A 33 1.23 -4.52 -6.00
N ALA A 34 1.36 -5.84 -5.96
CA ALA A 34 0.81 -6.72 -7.00
C ALA A 34 -0.70 -6.58 -7.10
N LYS A 35 -1.41 -6.64 -5.97
CA LYS A 35 -2.85 -6.45 -5.93
C LYS A 35 -3.28 -5.05 -6.38
N CYS A 36 -2.49 -4.02 -6.07
CA CYS A 36 -2.75 -2.69 -6.59
C CYS A 36 -2.64 -2.66 -8.11
N ALA A 37 -1.60 -3.27 -8.69
CA ALA A 37 -1.45 -3.37 -10.14
C ALA A 37 -2.58 -4.17 -10.83
N GLU A 38 -3.12 -5.20 -10.17
CA GLU A 38 -4.28 -5.95 -10.65
C GLU A 38 -5.61 -5.19 -10.48
N THR A 39 -5.66 -4.23 -9.55
CA THR A 39 -6.87 -3.47 -9.24
C THR A 39 -6.98 -2.26 -10.17
N SER A 40 -7.95 -2.31 -11.08
CA SER A 40 -8.26 -1.18 -11.96
C SER A 40 -8.57 0.09 -11.16
N GLY A 41 -7.81 1.15 -11.44
CA GLY A 41 -7.94 2.44 -10.77
C GLY A 41 -7.08 2.58 -9.51
N CYS A 42 -6.35 1.55 -9.06
CA CYS A 42 -5.38 1.69 -7.97
C CYS A 42 -4.16 2.46 -8.46
N LYS A 43 -3.80 3.54 -7.75
CA LYS A 43 -2.63 4.37 -8.02
C LYS A 43 -1.63 4.37 -6.88
N ALA A 44 -2.02 3.93 -5.70
CA ALA A 44 -1.13 3.81 -4.57
C ALA A 44 -1.62 2.74 -3.60
N TYR A 45 -0.77 2.33 -2.68
CA TYR A 45 -1.17 1.50 -1.55
C TYR A 45 -0.49 1.97 -0.28
N THR A 46 -1.06 1.61 0.87
CA THR A 46 -0.43 1.73 2.17
C THR A 46 -0.47 0.41 2.88
N PHE A 47 0.70 -0.16 3.11
CA PHE A 47 0.90 -1.30 3.98
C PHE A 47 1.09 -0.81 5.42
N VAL A 48 0.34 -1.35 6.37
CA VAL A 48 0.46 -1.05 7.80
C VAL A 48 0.80 -2.35 8.50
N ASN A 49 1.99 -2.42 9.09
CA ASN A 49 2.35 -3.54 9.93
C ASN A 49 1.71 -3.35 11.32
N SER A 50 0.63 -4.07 11.60
CA SER A 50 0.01 -4.06 12.92
C SER A 50 0.66 -5.15 13.77
N ASN A 51 1.34 -4.79 14.86
CA ASN A 51 1.87 -5.73 15.85
C ASN A 51 1.51 -5.26 17.27
N PRO A 52 0.86 -6.08 18.14
CA PRO A 52 0.36 -7.43 17.87
C PRO A 52 -0.91 -7.40 17.01
N GLY A 53 -0.85 -7.93 15.80
CA GLY A 53 -1.95 -7.89 14.84
C GLY A 53 -1.57 -8.53 13.50
N GLN A 54 -2.50 -8.50 12.55
CA GLN A 54 -2.18 -8.86 11.17
C GLN A 54 -1.81 -7.62 10.36
N PRO A 55 -0.79 -7.71 9.49
CA PRO A 55 -0.48 -6.62 8.59
C PRO A 55 -1.66 -6.35 7.66
N ALA A 56 -1.94 -5.08 7.40
CA ALA A 56 -3.03 -4.64 6.54
C ALA A 56 -2.48 -3.86 5.35
N CYS A 57 -2.98 -4.16 4.18
CA CYS A 57 -2.64 -3.54 2.90
C CYS A 57 -3.86 -2.77 2.40
N TYR A 58 -3.77 -1.46 2.40
CA TYR A 58 -4.82 -0.57 1.91
C TYR A 58 -4.49 -0.17 0.48
N LEU A 59 -5.20 -0.73 -0.48
CA LEU A 59 -5.16 -0.35 -1.89
C LEU A 59 -5.89 0.97 -2.07
N LYS A 60 -5.33 1.91 -2.83
CA LYS A 60 -5.84 3.27 -2.96
C LYS A 60 -5.89 3.71 -4.41
N ARG A 61 -6.95 4.42 -4.77
CA ARG A 61 -7.11 5.00 -6.12
C ARG A 61 -6.27 6.26 -6.37
N GLY A 62 -5.62 6.76 -5.33
CA GLY A 62 -4.82 7.97 -5.34
C GLY A 62 -3.88 8.03 -4.14
N THR A 63 -3.03 9.05 -4.10
CA THR A 63 -2.10 9.28 -3.00
C THR A 63 -2.73 10.00 -1.81
N GLY A 64 -3.96 10.51 -1.94
CA GLY A 64 -4.68 11.17 -0.86
C GLY A 64 -3.82 12.20 -0.12
N SER A 65 -3.92 12.19 1.21
CA SER A 65 -3.07 13.00 2.09
C SER A 65 -1.96 12.17 2.73
N ARG A 66 -0.70 12.56 2.54
CA ARG A 66 0.45 11.91 3.19
C ARG A 66 0.48 12.23 4.68
N ARG A 67 0.40 11.19 5.52
CA ARG A 67 0.56 11.25 6.98
C ARG A 67 1.78 10.44 7.39
N THR A 68 2.54 10.95 8.34
CA THR A 68 3.66 10.18 8.92
C THR A 68 3.09 9.16 9.90
N LYS A 69 3.27 7.87 9.63
CA LYS A 69 2.83 6.77 10.50
C LYS A 69 3.92 5.73 10.60
N VAL A 70 4.55 5.67 11.77
CA VAL A 70 5.63 4.70 12.03
C VAL A 70 5.11 3.28 11.86
N GLY A 71 5.82 2.46 11.08
CA GLY A 71 5.40 1.10 10.74
C GLY A 71 4.41 0.99 9.57
N ALA A 72 4.04 2.11 8.93
CA ALA A 72 3.38 2.10 7.63
C ALA A 72 4.41 2.21 6.49
N VAL A 73 4.15 1.54 5.37
CA VAL A 73 4.93 1.60 4.14
C VAL A 73 3.95 1.85 3.01
N SER A 74 4.01 3.02 2.40
CA SER A 74 3.18 3.31 1.23
C SER A 74 3.96 3.08 -0.06
N GLY A 75 3.28 2.70 -1.13
CA GLY A 75 3.88 2.63 -2.46
C GLY A 75 3.00 3.29 -3.50
N ILE A 76 3.60 4.00 -4.45
CA ILE A 76 2.89 4.64 -5.56
C ILE A 76 3.08 3.79 -6.81
N LEU A 77 1.97 3.44 -7.45
CA LEU A 77 1.96 2.76 -8.74
C LEU A 77 2.15 3.79 -9.86
N ASN A 78 3.09 3.54 -10.78
CA ASN A 78 3.35 4.42 -11.94
C ASN A 78 2.80 3.83 -13.24
#